data_AF-A0AAD9LPH4-F1
#
_entry.id   AF-A0AAD9LPH4-F1
#
_cell.length_a   1.000
_cell.length_b   1.000
_cell.length_c   1.000
_cell.angle_alpha   90.00
_cell.angle_beta   90.00
_cell.angle_gamma   90.00
#
_symmetry.space_group_name_H-M   'P 1'
#
loop_
_entity.id
_entity.type
_entity.pdbx_description
1 polymer ?
#
loop_
_entity_poly.entity_id
_entity_poly.type
_entity_poly.pdbx_seq_one_letter_code
_entity_poly.pdbx_strand_id
1 'polypeptide(L)'
;MLYKDITTVYRWNKKNREWVQYRKYVPSIGRIVHVSPQDPERCYLRLLLGNIRGPTSFEELRTIDGITYGTFHEAALAAGYLDNDREWEECLAGAAHERMPYQLRQLFAIILAYSLPSSSLGLWERFKDQLSEDFQRGFDADMDDPRVEYKALQSVDKILRANNKTLANYALPPLDNYDQDAVYDHHEEDLIDQELNAYPLEQLESTVAGVDTLNEGQRVIFDQVIDAVQNPEVDQKLFIIDRPVGTGKSFMLEQILARVRLDEEVAVAVASSGIAATLLTGGHTAHSTFRIPLKLNIPPVASPNRARRLS
;
A
#
# COMPACT_ATOMS: atom_id res chain seq x y z
N MET A 1 -15.81 32.41 -15.55
CA MET A 1 -14.39 32.58 -15.14
C MET A 1 -14.06 31.42 -14.21
N LEU A 2 -12.91 30.76 -14.36
CA LEU A 2 -12.51 29.69 -13.43
C LEU A 2 -11.93 30.31 -12.16
N TYR A 3 -11.89 29.53 -11.07
CA TYR A 3 -11.36 30.03 -9.80
C TYR A 3 -9.91 30.53 -9.90
N LYS A 4 -9.07 29.85 -10.69
CA LYS A 4 -7.68 30.26 -10.95
C LYS A 4 -7.54 31.60 -11.68
N ASP A 5 -8.57 32.00 -12.42
CA ASP A 5 -8.57 33.24 -13.19
C ASP A 5 -8.98 34.44 -12.33
N ILE A 6 -9.59 34.23 -11.15
CA ILE A 6 -10.09 35.29 -10.27
C ILE A 6 -8.99 36.29 -9.95
N THR A 7 -7.77 35.82 -9.64
CA THR A 7 -6.66 36.71 -9.27
C THR A 7 -6.19 37.61 -10.41
N THR A 8 -6.47 37.25 -11.66
CA THR A 8 -6.13 38.06 -12.84
C THR A 8 -7.06 39.26 -13.03
N VAL A 9 -8.29 39.19 -12.51
CA VAL A 9 -9.34 40.20 -12.72
C VAL A 9 -9.72 40.91 -11.42
N TYR A 10 -9.60 40.24 -10.28
CA TYR A 10 -10.03 40.72 -8.98
C TYR A 10 -8.89 40.65 -7.94
N ARG A 11 -8.96 41.54 -6.94
CA ARG A 11 -8.14 41.51 -5.73
C ARG A 11 -9.01 41.37 -4.49
N TRP A 12 -8.52 40.65 -3.49
CA TRP A 12 -9.19 40.55 -2.21
C TRP A 12 -9.01 41.82 -1.37
N ASN A 13 -10.09 42.50 -1.04
CA ASN A 13 -10.09 43.63 -0.10
C ASN A 13 -10.25 43.09 1.32
N LYS A 14 -9.13 42.97 2.06
CA LYS A 14 -9.12 42.45 3.43
C LYS A 14 -10.02 43.24 4.40
N LYS A 15 -10.21 44.54 4.18
CA LYS A 15 -10.98 45.41 5.07
C LYS A 15 -12.48 45.14 4.98
N ASN A 16 -12.97 44.97 3.75
CA ASN A 16 -14.39 44.75 3.48
C ASN A 16 -14.74 43.26 3.28
N ARG A 17 -13.73 42.38 3.21
CA ARG A 17 -13.86 40.95 2.93
C ARG A 17 -14.61 40.67 1.62
N GLU A 18 -14.25 41.40 0.57
CA GLU A 18 -14.90 41.31 -0.74
C GLU A 18 -13.86 41.25 -1.87
N TRP A 19 -14.25 40.68 -3.00
CA TRP A 19 -13.47 40.73 -4.23
C TRP A 19 -13.74 42.04 -4.97
N VAL A 20 -12.69 42.80 -5.28
CA VAL A 20 -12.78 44.08 -5.98
C VAL A 20 -12.05 43.97 -7.32
N GLN A 21 -12.70 44.35 -8.41
CA GLN A 21 -12.10 44.31 -9.74
C GLN A 21 -10.91 45.27 -9.85
N TYR A 22 -9.86 44.87 -10.56
CA TYR A 22 -8.76 45.78 -10.88
C TYR A 22 -9.22 46.90 -11.83
N ARG A 23 -8.77 48.13 -11.58
CA ARG A 23 -8.98 49.27 -12.48
C ARG A 23 -7.99 49.33 -13.64
N LYS A 24 -6.86 48.61 -13.53
CA LYS A 24 -5.79 48.48 -14.54
C LYS A 24 -5.20 47.07 -14.42
N TYR A 25 -4.80 46.45 -15.53
CA TYR A 25 -4.21 45.11 -15.54
C TYR A 25 -2.97 45.03 -14.64
N VAL A 26 -2.91 44.00 -13.80
CA VAL A 26 -1.76 43.70 -12.94
C VAL A 26 -1.43 42.21 -13.12
N PRO A 27 -0.21 41.84 -13.56
CA PRO A 27 0.18 40.44 -13.60
C PRO A 27 0.23 39.91 -12.17
N SER A 28 -0.61 38.93 -11.88
CA SER A 28 -0.70 38.29 -10.57
C SER A 28 -0.70 36.77 -10.74
N ILE A 29 0.01 36.08 -9.85
CA ILE A 29 0.04 34.61 -9.82
C ILE A 29 -0.91 34.18 -8.71
N GLY A 30 -2.08 33.68 -9.09
CA GLY A 30 -2.98 32.98 -8.18
C GLY A 30 -2.45 31.58 -7.91
N ARG A 31 -2.19 31.25 -6.64
CA ARG A 31 -1.86 29.88 -6.24
C ARG A 31 -3.11 29.25 -5.64
N ILE A 32 -3.57 28.18 -6.28
CA ILE A 32 -4.49 27.25 -5.62
C ILE A 32 -3.67 26.46 -4.61
N VAL A 33 -4.13 26.40 -3.36
CA VAL A 33 -3.47 25.66 -2.30
C VAL A 33 -3.32 24.21 -2.71
N HIS A 34 -2.14 23.63 -2.50
CA HIS A 34 -1.95 22.20 -2.69
C HIS A 34 -2.86 21.45 -1.70
N VAL A 35 -3.82 20.72 -2.24
CA VAL A 35 -4.68 19.83 -1.48
C VAL A 35 -4.15 18.42 -1.67
N SER A 36 -3.89 17.73 -0.57
CA SER A 36 -3.55 16.31 -0.60
C SER A 36 -4.75 15.52 -1.12
N PRO A 37 -4.57 14.54 -2.03
CA PRO A 37 -5.63 13.62 -2.39
C PRO A 37 -6.28 12.99 -1.14
N GLN A 38 -5.50 12.77 -0.07
CA GLN A 38 -5.99 12.18 1.19
C GLN A 38 -7.00 13.05 1.97
N ASP A 39 -7.31 14.27 1.52
CA ASP A 39 -8.42 15.09 1.98
C ASP A 39 -9.49 15.12 0.87
N PRO A 40 -10.34 14.08 0.77
CA PRO A 40 -11.22 13.86 -0.38
C PRO A 40 -12.17 15.02 -0.60
N GLU A 41 -12.76 15.56 0.47
CA GLU A 41 -13.67 16.71 0.40
C GLU A 41 -13.00 17.91 -0.28
N ARG A 42 -11.80 18.30 0.17
CA ARG A 42 -11.06 19.42 -0.42
C ARG A 42 -10.50 19.09 -1.80
N CYS A 43 -10.19 17.82 -2.07
CA CYS A 43 -9.67 17.37 -3.35
C CYS A 43 -10.72 17.54 -4.45
N TYR A 44 -11.94 17.03 -4.21
CA TYR A 44 -13.06 17.18 -5.14
C TYR A 44 -13.54 18.64 -5.24
N LEU A 45 -13.55 19.38 -4.13
CA LEU A 45 -13.81 20.83 -4.17
C LEU A 45 -12.82 21.56 -5.10
N ARG A 46 -11.52 21.26 -4.97
CA ARG A 46 -10.48 21.86 -5.82
C ARG A 46 -10.65 21.46 -7.29
N LEU A 47 -11.00 20.21 -7.55
CA LEU A 47 -11.28 19.70 -8.90
C LEU A 47 -12.44 20.46 -9.54
N LEU A 48 -13.55 20.63 -8.83
CA LEU A 48 -14.71 21.39 -9.30
C LEU A 48 -14.39 22.87 -9.52
N LEU A 49 -13.68 23.53 -8.58
CA LEU A 49 -13.25 24.93 -8.73
C LEU A 49 -12.31 25.16 -9.93
N GLY A 50 -11.58 24.12 -10.32
CA GLY A 50 -10.68 24.13 -11.47
C GLY A 50 -11.39 24.02 -12.82
N ASN A 51 -12.59 23.44 -12.86
CA ASN A 51 -13.28 23.07 -14.10
C ASN A 51 -14.64 23.77 -14.30
N ILE A 52 -15.36 24.11 -13.21
CA ILE A 52 -16.65 24.79 -13.25
C ILE A 52 -16.46 26.31 -13.29
N ARG A 53 -17.17 26.98 -14.22
CA ARG A 53 -17.04 28.41 -14.47
C ARG A 53 -18.11 29.21 -13.74
N GLY A 54 -17.66 30.21 -12.96
CA GLY A 54 -18.53 31.19 -12.31
C GLY A 54 -19.44 30.73 -11.16
N PRO A 55 -19.14 29.66 -10.40
CA PRO A 55 -19.95 29.31 -9.24
C PRO A 55 -19.85 30.41 -8.18
N THR A 56 -20.99 30.85 -7.64
CA THR A 56 -21.07 31.90 -6.61
C THR A 56 -21.35 31.34 -5.22
N SER A 57 -21.70 30.06 -5.12
CA SER A 57 -21.91 29.32 -3.88
C SER A 57 -21.42 27.87 -3.98
N PHE A 58 -21.26 27.18 -2.84
CA PHE A 58 -20.96 25.75 -2.83
C PHE A 58 -22.14 24.88 -3.32
N GLU A 59 -23.35 25.42 -3.30
CA GLU A 59 -24.53 24.76 -3.85
C GLU A 59 -24.52 24.80 -5.38
N GLU A 60 -24.23 25.96 -5.96
CA GLU A 60 -24.03 26.09 -7.42
C GLU A 60 -22.85 25.25 -7.89
N LEU A 61 -21.77 25.15 -7.10
CA LEU A 61 -20.62 24.31 -7.44
C LEU A 61 -20.97 22.81 -7.45
N ARG A 62 -21.95 22.38 -6.65
CA ARG A 62 -22.46 21.00 -6.61
C ARG A 62 -23.65 20.78 -7.55
N THR A 63 -24.02 21.76 -8.37
CA THR A 63 -25.15 21.65 -9.27
C THR A 63 -24.66 21.38 -10.69
N ILE A 64 -24.87 20.16 -11.18
CA ILE A 64 -24.51 19.74 -12.54
C ILE A 64 -25.79 19.45 -13.31
N ASP A 65 -25.96 20.08 -14.48
CA ASP A 65 -27.14 19.96 -15.34
C ASP A 65 -28.49 20.18 -14.62
N GLY A 66 -28.50 21.06 -13.61
CA GLY A 66 -29.70 21.42 -12.85
C GLY A 66 -30.02 20.49 -11.66
N ILE A 67 -29.18 19.48 -11.40
CA ILE A 67 -29.30 18.59 -10.24
C ILE A 67 -28.25 18.96 -9.20
N THR A 68 -28.67 19.24 -7.97
CA THR A 68 -27.77 19.55 -6.85
C THR A 68 -27.42 18.27 -6.09
N TYR A 69 -26.12 17.96 -6.03
CA TYR A 69 -25.60 16.75 -5.38
C TYR A 69 -25.27 16.97 -3.90
N GLY A 70 -25.29 15.89 -3.12
CA GLY A 70 -25.05 15.92 -1.67
C GLY A 70 -23.61 16.22 -1.33
N THR A 71 -22.66 15.73 -2.14
CA THR A 71 -21.22 15.90 -1.90
C THR A 71 -20.48 16.45 -3.12
N PHE A 72 -19.27 17.01 -2.90
CA PHE A 72 -18.40 17.42 -4.01
C PHE A 72 -17.91 16.22 -4.84
N HIS A 73 -17.81 15.04 -4.23
CA HIS A 73 -17.49 13.79 -4.93
C HIS A 73 -18.56 13.45 -5.97
N GLU A 74 -19.83 13.38 -5.55
CA GLU A 74 -20.96 13.08 -6.44
C GLU A 74 -21.08 14.11 -7.58
N ALA A 75 -20.90 15.40 -7.27
CA ALA A 75 -20.90 16.44 -8.29
C ALA A 75 -19.74 16.29 -9.29
N ALA A 76 -18.54 15.92 -8.82
CA ALA A 76 -17.38 15.67 -9.70
C ALA A 76 -17.55 14.41 -10.56
N LEU A 77 -18.17 13.37 -10.00
CA LEU A 77 -18.53 12.15 -10.72
C LEU A 77 -19.57 12.44 -11.81
N ALA A 78 -20.66 13.15 -11.48
CA ALA A 78 -21.71 13.53 -12.42
C ALA A 78 -21.21 14.46 -13.52
N ALA A 79 -20.23 15.33 -13.21
CA ALA A 79 -19.57 16.19 -14.19
C ALA A 79 -18.57 15.45 -15.10
N GLY A 80 -18.32 14.16 -14.86
CA GLY A 80 -17.37 13.35 -15.63
C GLY A 80 -15.90 13.71 -15.39
N TYR A 81 -15.57 14.28 -14.22
CA TYR A 81 -14.20 14.69 -13.88
C TYR A 81 -13.40 13.63 -13.11
N LEU A 82 -14.06 12.53 -12.70
CA LEU A 82 -13.40 11.39 -12.08
C LEU A 82 -13.21 10.31 -13.14
N ASP A 83 -11.98 9.83 -13.29
CA ASP A 83 -11.70 8.64 -14.08
C ASP A 83 -12.38 7.43 -13.42
N ASN A 84 -12.89 6.51 -14.23
CA ASN A 84 -13.49 5.28 -13.73
C ASN A 84 -12.41 4.39 -13.10
N ASP A 85 -12.81 3.47 -12.21
CA ASP A 85 -11.88 2.55 -11.54
C ASP A 85 -11.27 1.51 -12.49
N ARG A 86 -11.46 1.66 -13.81
CA ARG A 86 -11.02 0.73 -14.84
C ARG A 86 -9.52 0.51 -14.80
N GLU A 87 -8.71 1.53 -14.53
CA GLU A 87 -7.25 1.37 -14.40
C GLU A 87 -6.88 0.47 -13.22
N TRP A 88 -7.61 0.59 -12.11
CA TRP A 88 -7.42 -0.25 -10.92
C TRP A 88 -7.95 -1.66 -11.15
N GLU A 89 -9.07 -1.80 -11.85
CA GLU A 89 -9.63 -3.08 -12.24
C GLU A 89 -8.71 -3.84 -13.20
N GLU A 90 -8.18 -3.19 -14.24
CA GLU A 90 -7.23 -3.80 -15.17
C GLU A 90 -5.92 -4.17 -14.43
N CYS A 91 -5.43 -3.30 -13.54
CA CYS A 91 -4.23 -3.56 -12.74
C CYS A 91 -4.41 -4.77 -11.81
N LEU A 92 -5.51 -4.82 -11.04
CA LEU A 92 -5.80 -5.92 -10.14
C LEU A 92 -6.13 -7.20 -10.90
N ALA A 93 -6.81 -7.12 -12.04
CA ALA A 93 -7.08 -8.30 -12.88
C ALA A 93 -5.79 -8.90 -13.45
N GLY A 94 -4.86 -8.07 -13.93
CA GLY A 94 -3.55 -8.56 -14.37
C GLY A 94 -2.76 -9.17 -13.21
N ALA A 95 -2.71 -8.47 -12.07
CA ALA A 95 -2.01 -8.96 -10.89
C ALA A 95 -2.60 -10.25 -10.32
N ALA A 96 -3.93 -10.45 -10.37
CA ALA A 96 -4.58 -11.64 -9.86
C ALA A 96 -4.18 -12.93 -10.59
N HIS A 97 -3.71 -12.82 -11.84
CA HIS A 97 -3.21 -13.97 -12.59
C HIS A 97 -1.71 -14.24 -12.36
N GLU A 98 -0.95 -13.22 -11.95
CA GLU A 98 0.52 -13.29 -11.85
C GLU A 98 1.04 -13.34 -10.41
N ARG A 99 0.23 -12.90 -9.44
CA ARG A 99 0.65 -12.71 -8.05
C ARG A 99 -0.16 -13.56 -7.09
N MET A 100 0.49 -13.92 -5.99
CA MET A 100 -0.16 -14.65 -4.90
C MET A 100 -1.13 -13.75 -4.12
N PRO A 101 -2.16 -14.31 -3.47
CA PRO A 101 -3.21 -13.56 -2.76
C PRO A 101 -2.68 -12.50 -1.78
N TYR A 102 -1.62 -12.81 -1.02
CA TYR A 102 -0.99 -11.83 -0.12
C TYR A 102 -0.43 -10.59 -0.85
N GLN A 103 0.30 -10.81 -1.94
CA GLN A 103 0.84 -9.70 -2.74
C GLN A 103 -0.28 -8.90 -3.42
N LEU A 104 -1.37 -9.57 -3.79
CA LEU A 104 -2.58 -8.92 -4.30
C LEU A 104 -3.25 -8.06 -3.22
N ARG A 105 -3.33 -8.53 -1.97
CA ARG A 105 -3.80 -7.73 -0.81
C ARG A 105 -2.91 -6.52 -0.55
N GLN A 106 -1.60 -6.64 -0.69
CA GLN A 106 -0.67 -5.49 -0.60
C GLN A 106 -0.93 -4.46 -1.69
N LEU A 107 -1.05 -4.89 -2.94
CA LEU A 107 -1.36 -4.00 -4.06
C LEU A 107 -2.70 -3.30 -3.86
N PHE A 108 -3.73 -4.05 -3.46
CA PHE A 108 -5.05 -3.53 -3.15
C PHE A 108 -5.00 -2.45 -2.05
N ALA A 109 -4.34 -2.73 -0.93
CA ALA A 109 -4.21 -1.77 0.17
C ALA A 109 -3.43 -0.50 -0.25
N ILE A 110 -2.43 -0.62 -1.13
CA ILE A 110 -1.70 0.52 -1.70
C ILE A 110 -2.61 1.36 -2.60
N ILE A 111 -3.40 0.73 -3.48
CA ILE A 111 -4.38 1.43 -4.32
C ILE A 111 -5.36 2.23 -3.46
N LEU A 112 -5.89 1.62 -2.38
CA LEU A 112 -6.74 2.33 -1.43
C LEU A 112 -6.01 3.50 -0.75
N ALA A 113 -4.80 3.27 -0.24
CA ALA A 113 -4.05 4.25 0.53
C ALA A 113 -3.64 5.49 -0.29
N TYR A 114 -3.35 5.32 -1.58
CA TYR A 114 -2.67 6.33 -2.38
C TYR A 114 -3.41 6.78 -3.64
N SER A 115 -4.34 5.97 -4.17
CA SER A 115 -4.96 6.24 -5.48
C SER A 115 -6.40 6.71 -5.42
N LEU A 116 -7.07 6.64 -4.25
CA LEU A 116 -8.46 7.08 -4.04
C LEU A 116 -9.43 6.56 -5.11
N PRO A 117 -9.60 5.23 -5.22
CA PRO A 117 -10.57 4.68 -6.16
C PRO A 117 -11.98 5.21 -5.86
N SER A 118 -12.75 5.42 -6.92
CA SER A 118 -14.11 5.96 -6.88
C SER A 118 -15.07 5.05 -6.11
N SER A 119 -14.86 3.73 -6.18
CA SER A 119 -15.61 2.71 -5.45
C SER A 119 -14.67 1.66 -4.86
N SER A 120 -14.12 1.96 -3.68
CA SER A 120 -13.28 1.03 -2.93
C SER A 120 -14.01 -0.29 -2.60
N LEU A 121 -15.28 -0.21 -2.22
CA LEU A 121 -16.12 -1.38 -1.97
C LEU A 121 -16.40 -2.18 -3.25
N GLY A 122 -16.62 -1.51 -4.38
CA GLY A 122 -16.83 -2.19 -5.66
C GLY A 122 -15.58 -2.99 -6.10
N LEU A 123 -14.39 -2.43 -5.88
CA LEU A 123 -13.14 -3.16 -6.10
C LEU A 123 -12.99 -4.34 -5.15
N TRP A 124 -13.35 -4.19 -3.87
CA TRP A 124 -13.33 -5.31 -2.92
C TRP A 124 -14.23 -6.44 -3.37
N GLU A 125 -15.52 -6.18 -3.61
CA GLU A 125 -16.50 -7.22 -4.00
C GLU A 125 -16.08 -7.97 -5.27
N ARG A 126 -15.38 -7.29 -6.18
CA ARG A 126 -14.92 -7.88 -7.44
C ARG A 126 -13.70 -8.80 -7.27
N PHE A 127 -12.81 -8.48 -6.34
CA PHE A 127 -11.52 -9.16 -6.19
C PHE A 127 -11.39 -9.96 -4.89
N LYS A 128 -12.39 -9.94 -4.00
CA LYS A 128 -12.30 -10.56 -2.67
C LYS A 128 -11.96 -12.05 -2.73
N ASP A 129 -12.44 -12.77 -3.75
CA ASP A 129 -12.16 -14.19 -3.90
C ASP A 129 -10.67 -14.44 -4.16
N GLN A 130 -10.08 -13.72 -5.13
CA GLN A 130 -8.65 -13.80 -5.42
C GLN A 130 -7.79 -13.24 -4.29
N LEU A 131 -8.30 -12.25 -3.56
CA LEU A 131 -7.65 -11.67 -2.38
C LEU A 131 -7.70 -12.60 -1.17
N SER A 132 -8.46 -13.69 -1.17
CA SER A 132 -8.66 -14.55 0.00
C SER A 132 -8.46 -16.05 -0.28
N GLU A 133 -8.08 -16.40 -1.50
CA GLU A 133 -7.87 -17.78 -1.95
C GLU A 133 -6.88 -18.58 -1.07
N ASP A 134 -5.83 -17.94 -0.56
CA ASP A 134 -4.88 -18.61 0.36
C ASP A 134 -5.51 -18.97 1.70
N PHE A 135 -6.40 -18.14 2.23
CA PHE A 135 -7.16 -18.46 3.45
C PHE A 135 -8.22 -19.52 3.19
N GLN A 136 -8.85 -19.52 2.02
CA GLN A 136 -9.75 -20.59 1.61
C GLN A 136 -9.03 -21.95 1.64
N ARG A 137 -7.86 -22.03 0.99
CA ARG A 137 -7.03 -23.25 0.96
C ARG A 137 -6.53 -23.63 2.35
N GLY A 138 -6.09 -22.66 3.14
CA GLY A 138 -5.58 -22.88 4.50
C GLY A 138 -6.63 -23.44 5.46
N PHE A 139 -7.90 -23.05 5.30
CA PHE A 139 -9.01 -23.53 6.13
C PHE A 139 -9.69 -24.80 5.61
N ASP A 140 -9.35 -25.26 4.40
CA ASP A 140 -10.10 -26.29 3.69
C ASP A 140 -11.62 -25.98 3.72
N ALA A 141 -11.97 -24.74 3.38
CA ALA A 141 -13.31 -24.19 3.49
C ALA A 141 -13.85 -23.71 2.14
N ASP A 142 -15.17 -23.50 2.07
CA ASP A 142 -15.79 -22.85 0.92
C ASP A 142 -15.43 -21.35 0.89
N MET A 143 -15.41 -20.74 -0.31
CA MET A 143 -15.14 -19.30 -0.46
C MET A 143 -16.13 -18.41 0.31
N ASP A 144 -17.37 -18.87 0.45
CA ASP A 144 -18.43 -18.15 1.16
C ASP A 144 -18.30 -18.27 2.70
N ASP A 145 -17.30 -19.00 3.20
CA ASP A 145 -17.05 -19.11 4.64
C ASP A 145 -16.66 -17.73 5.21
N PRO A 146 -17.38 -17.21 6.22
CA PRO A 146 -17.11 -15.90 6.81
C PRO A 146 -15.66 -15.75 7.33
N ARG A 147 -14.98 -16.84 7.67
CA ARG A 147 -13.59 -16.84 8.14
C ARG A 147 -12.60 -16.42 7.05
N VAL A 148 -12.87 -16.80 5.80
CA VAL A 148 -12.03 -16.50 4.64
C VAL A 148 -12.03 -15.01 4.37
N GLU A 149 -13.23 -14.41 4.27
CA GLU A 149 -13.37 -12.97 4.08
C GLU A 149 -12.81 -12.17 5.27
N TYR A 150 -13.10 -12.62 6.50
CA TYR A 150 -12.59 -11.98 7.72
C TYR A 150 -11.06 -11.89 7.74
N LYS A 151 -10.35 -12.99 7.45
CA LYS A 151 -8.88 -12.99 7.45
C LYS A 151 -8.31 -12.10 6.35
N ALA A 152 -8.93 -12.09 5.17
CA ALA A 152 -8.51 -11.20 4.08
C ALA A 152 -8.69 -9.72 4.45
N LEU A 153 -9.84 -9.35 5.02
CA LEU A 153 -10.08 -8.01 5.54
C LEU A 153 -9.12 -7.65 6.66
N GLN A 154 -8.84 -8.59 7.59
CA GLN A 154 -7.90 -8.38 8.68
C GLN A 154 -6.48 -8.10 8.16
N SER A 155 -6.05 -8.84 7.14
CA SER A 155 -4.75 -8.65 6.49
C SER A 155 -4.66 -7.28 5.79
N VAL A 156 -5.69 -6.90 5.04
CA VAL A 156 -5.78 -5.56 4.41
C VAL A 156 -5.79 -4.45 5.47
N ASP A 157 -6.56 -4.60 6.54
CA ASP A 157 -6.66 -3.63 7.64
C ASP A 157 -5.32 -3.41 8.34
N LYS A 158 -4.51 -4.45 8.55
CA LYS A 158 -3.15 -4.32 9.08
C LYS A 158 -2.26 -3.46 8.16
N ILE A 159 -2.31 -3.69 6.85
CA ILE A 159 -1.53 -2.92 5.87
C ILE A 159 -2.02 -1.46 5.84
N LEU A 160 -3.34 -1.24 5.89
CA LEU A 160 -3.93 0.10 5.95
C LEU A 160 -3.52 0.83 7.24
N ARG A 161 -3.54 0.16 8.40
CA ARG A 161 -3.11 0.74 9.68
C ARG A 161 -1.66 1.18 9.67
N ALA A 162 -0.78 0.42 9.02
CA ALA A 162 0.62 0.84 8.82
C ALA A 162 0.73 2.17 8.03
N ASN A 163 -0.30 2.50 7.24
CA ASN A 163 -0.42 3.75 6.49
C ASN A 163 -1.35 4.78 7.17
N ASN A 164 -1.66 4.61 8.46
CA ASN A 164 -2.59 5.45 9.23
C ASN A 164 -4.01 5.52 8.63
N LYS A 165 -4.47 4.43 8.04
CA LYS A 165 -5.81 4.25 7.48
C LYS A 165 -6.53 3.06 8.15
N THR A 166 -7.82 2.96 7.93
CA THR A 166 -8.70 1.89 8.44
C THR A 166 -9.67 1.46 7.34
N LEU A 167 -10.25 0.25 7.46
CA LEU A 167 -11.31 -0.22 6.55
C LEU A 167 -12.46 0.78 6.40
N ALA A 168 -12.85 1.44 7.50
CA ALA A 168 -13.92 2.43 7.53
C ALA A 168 -13.64 3.65 6.63
N ASN A 169 -12.37 4.00 6.38
CA ASN A 169 -12.03 5.10 5.46
C ASN A 169 -12.44 4.80 4.00
N TYR A 170 -12.69 3.54 3.68
CA TYR A 170 -12.94 3.04 2.33
C TYR A 170 -14.29 2.34 2.20
N ALA A 171 -15.18 2.51 3.20
CA ALA A 171 -16.49 1.85 3.26
C ALA A 171 -16.42 0.31 3.12
N LEU A 172 -15.29 -0.31 3.50
CA LEU A 172 -15.15 -1.76 3.55
C LEU A 172 -15.83 -2.34 4.79
N PRO A 173 -16.27 -3.61 4.76
CA PRO A 173 -16.90 -4.25 5.91
C PRO A 173 -16.02 -4.16 7.16
N PRO A 174 -16.52 -3.61 8.29
CA PRO A 174 -15.76 -3.59 9.53
C PRO A 174 -15.60 -5.02 10.09
N LEU A 175 -14.45 -5.28 10.70
CA LEU A 175 -14.14 -6.59 11.29
C LEU A 175 -15.14 -7.00 12.39
N ASP A 176 -15.76 -6.03 13.06
CA ASP A 176 -16.76 -6.26 14.11
C ASP A 176 -18.08 -6.88 13.59
N ASN A 177 -18.27 -6.91 12.27
CA ASN A 177 -19.44 -7.57 11.65
C ASN A 177 -19.34 -9.10 11.64
N TYR A 178 -18.17 -9.66 11.94
CA TYR A 178 -17.92 -11.09 11.88
C TYR A 178 -17.99 -11.69 13.29
N ASP A 179 -18.61 -12.87 13.40
CA ASP A 179 -18.81 -13.55 14.68
C ASP A 179 -17.49 -13.99 15.33
N GLN A 180 -17.50 -14.14 16.66
CA GLN A 180 -16.32 -14.52 17.46
C GLN A 180 -15.66 -15.81 16.97
N ASP A 181 -16.42 -16.78 16.45
CA ASP A 181 -15.86 -18.03 15.92
C ASP A 181 -14.95 -17.80 14.69
N ALA A 182 -15.13 -16.70 13.94
CA ALA A 182 -14.20 -16.29 12.88
C ALA A 182 -12.97 -15.55 13.40
N VAL A 183 -13.04 -15.00 14.61
CA VAL A 183 -11.96 -14.28 15.29
C VAL A 183 -11.02 -15.24 16.04
N TYR A 184 -11.53 -16.38 16.53
CA TYR A 184 -10.83 -17.36 17.38
C TYR A 184 -10.00 -18.40 16.61
N ASP A 185 -9.41 -18.04 15.48
CA ASP A 185 -8.43 -18.90 14.83
C ASP A 185 -6.99 -18.47 15.19
N HIS A 186 -6.27 -19.39 15.83
CA HIS A 186 -4.94 -19.24 16.45
C HIS A 186 -3.79 -18.93 15.48
N HIS A 187 -4.07 -18.80 14.18
CA HIS A 187 -3.11 -18.26 13.23
C HIS A 187 -3.07 -16.73 13.35
N GLU A 188 -2.41 -16.21 14.41
CA GLU A 188 -1.63 -14.97 14.27
C GLU A 188 -0.85 -15.14 12.96
N GLU A 189 -1.00 -14.22 12.00
CA GLU A 189 -0.25 -14.22 10.73
C GLU A 189 1.21 -14.59 10.99
N ASP A 190 1.50 -15.87 10.84
CA ASP A 190 2.80 -16.39 11.19
C ASP A 190 3.70 -15.95 10.04
N LEU A 191 4.90 -15.46 10.35
CA LEU A 191 5.88 -15.15 9.29
C LEU A 191 6.05 -16.35 8.34
N ILE A 192 5.80 -17.55 8.88
CA ILE A 192 5.70 -18.83 8.19
C ILE A 192 4.61 -18.82 7.11
N ASP A 193 3.35 -18.51 7.45
CA ASP A 193 2.24 -18.52 6.49
C ASP A 193 2.40 -17.44 5.41
N GLN A 194 3.00 -16.30 5.78
CA GLN A 194 3.34 -15.25 4.82
C GLN A 194 4.43 -15.72 3.85
N GLU A 195 5.49 -16.38 4.33
CA GLU A 195 6.56 -16.91 3.48
C GLU A 195 6.10 -18.04 2.57
N LEU A 196 5.27 -18.96 3.06
CA LEU A 196 4.75 -20.08 2.28
C LEU A 196 3.83 -19.62 1.14
N ASN A 197 3.04 -18.57 1.37
CA ASN A 197 2.05 -18.09 0.39
C ASN A 197 2.52 -16.88 -0.43
N ALA A 198 3.72 -16.35 -0.21
CA ALA A 198 4.15 -15.11 -0.87
C ALA A 198 4.68 -15.29 -2.30
N TYR A 199 5.10 -16.50 -2.70
CA TYR A 199 5.88 -16.69 -3.93
C TYR A 199 5.20 -17.63 -4.93
N PRO A 200 4.96 -17.19 -6.18
CA PRO A 200 4.45 -18.08 -7.23
C PRO A 200 5.45 -19.19 -7.56
N LEU A 201 4.96 -20.42 -7.73
CA LEU A 201 5.77 -21.60 -8.02
C LEU A 201 6.65 -21.41 -9.27
N GLU A 202 6.08 -20.87 -10.36
CA GLU A 202 6.82 -20.62 -11.62
C GLU A 202 8.01 -19.65 -11.42
N GLN A 203 7.86 -18.64 -10.55
CA GLN A 203 8.94 -17.71 -10.23
C GLN A 203 10.05 -18.40 -9.44
N LEU A 204 9.70 -19.27 -8.49
CA LEU A 204 10.68 -20.07 -7.74
C LEU A 204 11.43 -21.03 -8.67
N GLU A 205 10.72 -21.77 -9.53
CA GLU A 205 11.33 -22.70 -10.50
C GLU A 205 12.31 -21.98 -11.45
N SER A 206 11.88 -20.84 -12.01
CA SER A 206 12.73 -20.04 -12.90
C SER A 206 13.97 -19.51 -12.18
N THR A 207 13.85 -19.15 -10.90
CA THR A 207 14.96 -18.71 -10.08
C THR A 207 15.93 -19.86 -9.86
N VAL A 208 15.44 -21.02 -9.40
CA VAL A 208 16.22 -22.24 -9.11
C VAL A 208 16.94 -22.79 -10.35
N ALA A 209 16.42 -22.58 -11.57
CA ALA A 209 17.16 -22.90 -12.79
C ALA A 209 18.53 -22.18 -12.89
N GLY A 210 18.69 -21.06 -12.18
CA GLY A 210 19.96 -20.36 -12.03
C GLY A 210 21.04 -21.14 -11.29
N VAL A 211 20.71 -22.19 -10.53
CA VAL A 211 21.67 -23.06 -9.83
C VAL A 211 22.69 -23.67 -10.80
N ASP A 212 22.28 -24.00 -12.04
CA ASP A 212 23.17 -24.57 -13.05
C ASP A 212 24.25 -23.59 -13.54
N THR A 213 24.07 -22.30 -13.28
CA THR A 213 25.03 -21.25 -13.65
C THR A 213 26.02 -20.90 -12.53
N LEU A 214 25.87 -21.50 -11.34
CA LEU A 214 26.79 -21.29 -10.23
C LEU A 214 28.19 -21.80 -10.55
N ASN A 215 29.21 -21.04 -10.17
CA ASN A 215 30.58 -21.56 -10.25
C ASN A 215 30.80 -22.69 -9.25
N GLU A 216 31.83 -23.49 -9.48
CA GLU A 216 32.15 -24.68 -8.69
C GLU A 216 32.20 -24.40 -7.17
N GLY A 217 32.82 -23.29 -6.77
CA GLY A 217 32.89 -22.90 -5.36
C GLY A 217 31.56 -22.44 -4.78
N GLN A 218 30.68 -21.80 -5.56
CA GLN A 218 29.33 -21.43 -5.10
C GLN A 218 28.45 -22.67 -4.98
N ARG A 219 28.56 -23.60 -5.94
CA ARG A 219 27.81 -24.85 -5.96
C ARG A 219 28.10 -25.72 -4.73
N VAL A 220 29.38 -25.84 -4.34
CA VAL A 220 29.75 -26.53 -3.10
C VAL A 220 29.07 -25.93 -1.87
N ILE A 221 28.99 -24.59 -1.76
CA ILE A 221 28.33 -23.93 -0.63
C ILE A 221 26.82 -24.15 -0.69
N PHE A 222 26.22 -24.02 -1.86
CA PHE A 222 24.80 -24.27 -2.09
C PHE A 222 24.42 -25.69 -1.64
N ASP A 223 25.12 -26.70 -2.14
CA ASP A 223 24.84 -28.11 -1.83
C ASP A 223 24.99 -28.39 -0.32
N GLN A 224 26.02 -27.83 0.32
CA GLN A 224 26.21 -27.97 1.78
C GLN A 224 25.08 -27.35 2.61
N VAL A 225 24.57 -26.20 2.19
CA VAL A 225 23.48 -25.53 2.91
C VAL A 225 22.17 -26.29 2.71
N ILE A 226 21.85 -26.71 1.49
CA ILE A 226 20.62 -27.46 1.20
C ILE A 226 20.63 -28.83 1.90
N ASP A 227 21.77 -29.54 1.91
CA ASP A 227 21.90 -30.81 2.63
C ASP A 227 21.71 -30.63 4.15
N ALA A 228 22.20 -29.54 4.74
CA ALA A 228 22.01 -29.24 6.16
C ALA A 228 20.57 -28.84 6.51
N VAL A 229 19.82 -28.27 5.55
CA VAL A 229 18.39 -27.98 5.70
C VAL A 229 17.59 -29.29 5.67
N GLN A 230 17.85 -30.15 4.69
CA GLN A 230 17.12 -31.41 4.48
C GLN A 230 17.41 -32.48 5.55
N ASN A 231 18.58 -32.44 6.19
CA ASN A 231 18.98 -33.41 7.20
C ASN A 231 18.92 -32.82 8.62
N PRO A 232 17.84 -33.06 9.38
CA PRO A 232 17.67 -32.46 10.70
C PRO A 232 18.71 -32.90 11.73
N GLU A 233 19.35 -34.06 11.53
CA GLU A 233 20.37 -34.64 12.43
C GLU A 233 21.78 -34.03 12.30
N VAL A 234 22.02 -33.17 11.32
CA VAL A 234 23.32 -32.48 11.18
C VAL A 234 23.42 -31.37 12.22
N ASP A 235 24.40 -31.46 13.12
CA ASP A 235 24.63 -30.45 14.18
C ASP A 235 25.07 -29.08 13.64
N GLN A 236 25.75 -29.04 12.49
CA GLN A 236 26.30 -27.82 11.91
C GLN A 236 25.31 -27.14 10.95
N LYS A 237 24.50 -26.21 11.49
CA LYS A 237 23.51 -25.42 10.71
C LYS A 237 23.86 -23.94 10.55
N LEU A 238 24.95 -23.48 11.16
CA LEU A 238 25.42 -22.10 11.04
C LEU A 238 26.54 -22.00 10.00
N PHE A 239 26.29 -21.22 8.95
CA PHE A 239 27.25 -20.97 7.88
C PHE A 239 27.59 -19.48 7.81
N ILE A 240 28.88 -19.16 7.66
CA ILE A 240 29.37 -17.79 7.46
C ILE A 240 30.07 -17.73 6.11
N ILE A 241 29.56 -16.87 5.23
CA ILE A 241 30.06 -16.77 3.85
C ILE A 241 30.83 -15.46 3.69
N ASP A 242 32.15 -15.56 3.78
CA ASP A 242 33.04 -14.45 3.46
C ASP A 242 33.61 -14.60 2.04
N ARG A 243 33.32 -13.61 1.20
CA ARG A 243 33.80 -13.48 -0.19
C ARG A 243 33.90 -11.99 -0.53
N PRO A 244 34.80 -11.61 -1.45
CA PRO A 244 34.89 -10.24 -1.94
C PRO A 244 33.60 -9.76 -2.63
N VAL A 245 33.41 -8.44 -2.68
CA VAL A 245 32.37 -7.80 -3.50
C VAL A 245 32.48 -8.26 -4.96
N GLY A 246 31.33 -8.43 -5.63
CA GLY A 246 31.26 -8.81 -7.04
C GLY A 246 31.36 -10.31 -7.32
N THR A 247 31.48 -11.16 -6.30
CA THR A 247 31.58 -12.63 -6.45
C THR A 247 30.22 -13.35 -6.52
N GLY A 248 29.13 -12.61 -6.75
CA GLY A 248 27.79 -13.19 -6.89
C GLY A 248 27.20 -13.77 -5.60
N LYS A 249 27.55 -13.24 -4.42
CA LYS A 249 26.96 -13.70 -3.14
C LYS A 249 25.44 -13.60 -3.11
N SER A 250 24.89 -12.43 -3.46
CA SER A 250 23.44 -12.21 -3.46
C SER A 250 22.75 -13.16 -4.44
N PHE A 251 23.35 -13.37 -5.62
CA PHE A 251 22.86 -14.35 -6.59
C PHE A 251 22.76 -15.75 -5.98
N MET A 252 23.82 -16.24 -5.34
CA MET A 252 23.81 -17.56 -4.69
C MET A 252 22.82 -17.64 -3.52
N LEU A 253 22.72 -16.60 -2.69
CA LEU A 253 21.75 -16.56 -1.58
C LEU A 253 20.30 -16.60 -2.10
N GLU A 254 20.03 -15.93 -3.21
CA GLU A 254 18.72 -15.96 -3.87
C GLU A 254 18.34 -17.37 -4.34
N GLN A 255 19.30 -18.12 -4.89
CA GLN A 255 19.10 -19.51 -5.28
C GLN A 255 18.77 -20.41 -4.07
N ILE A 256 19.47 -20.21 -2.94
CA ILE A 256 19.23 -20.97 -1.71
C ILE A 256 17.80 -20.69 -1.20
N LEU A 257 17.42 -19.42 -1.11
CA LEU A 257 16.07 -19.02 -0.68
C LEU A 257 14.99 -19.64 -1.57
N ALA A 258 15.15 -19.54 -2.89
CA ALA A 258 14.20 -20.07 -3.84
C ALA A 258 14.09 -21.60 -3.77
N ARG A 259 15.22 -22.32 -3.59
CA ARG A 259 15.22 -23.78 -3.48
C ARG A 259 14.47 -24.27 -2.23
N VAL A 260 14.72 -23.65 -1.07
CA VAL A 260 14.05 -24.01 0.19
C VAL A 260 12.56 -23.71 0.12
N ARG A 261 12.17 -22.55 -0.42
CA ARG A 261 10.76 -22.18 -0.61
C ARG A 261 10.04 -23.09 -1.61
N LEU A 262 10.75 -23.55 -2.65
CA LEU A 262 10.21 -24.50 -3.63
C LEU A 262 9.94 -25.88 -3.01
N ASP A 263 10.71 -26.27 -1.99
CA ASP A 263 10.48 -27.48 -1.20
C ASP A 263 9.36 -27.30 -0.14
N GLU A 264 8.56 -26.23 -0.24
CA GLU A 264 7.50 -25.86 0.71
C GLU A 264 7.99 -25.61 2.14
N GLU A 265 9.27 -25.27 2.30
CA GLU A 265 9.87 -24.90 3.59
C GLU A 265 10.00 -23.37 3.75
N VAL A 266 10.12 -22.93 4.99
CA VAL A 266 10.16 -21.50 5.34
C VAL A 266 11.59 -20.96 5.28
N ALA A 267 11.84 -19.97 4.41
CA ALA A 267 13.13 -19.31 4.29
C ALA A 267 13.00 -17.77 4.38
N VAL A 268 13.47 -17.17 5.48
CA VAL A 268 13.35 -15.73 5.71
C VAL A 268 14.66 -15.01 5.36
N ALA A 269 14.60 -14.06 4.43
CA ALA A 269 15.72 -13.22 4.05
C ALA A 269 15.81 -11.94 4.91
N VAL A 270 16.88 -11.78 5.68
CA VAL A 270 17.07 -10.61 6.56
C VAL A 270 18.38 -9.87 6.25
N ALA A 271 18.29 -8.56 6.05
CA ALA A 271 19.43 -7.68 5.83
C ALA A 271 19.51 -6.54 6.85
N SER A 272 20.70 -5.96 7.02
CA SER A 272 20.89 -4.81 7.93
C SER A 272 20.33 -3.50 7.40
N SER A 273 20.20 -3.34 6.08
CA SER A 273 19.68 -2.14 5.42
C SER A 273 18.58 -2.46 4.40
N GLY A 274 17.70 -1.49 4.13
CA GLY A 274 16.62 -1.66 3.15
C GLY A 274 17.12 -1.92 1.73
N ILE A 275 18.22 -1.29 1.31
CA ILE A 275 18.82 -1.49 -0.03
C ILE A 275 19.36 -2.92 -0.16
N ALA A 276 19.96 -3.46 0.89
CA ALA A 276 20.44 -4.84 0.88
C ALA A 276 19.27 -5.84 0.91
N ALA A 277 18.18 -5.51 1.62
CA ALA A 277 16.96 -6.33 1.64
C ALA A 277 16.33 -6.45 0.24
N THR A 278 16.30 -5.37 -0.55
CA THR A 278 15.73 -5.40 -1.92
C THR A 278 16.51 -6.26 -2.92
N LEU A 279 17.71 -6.72 -2.57
CA LEU A 279 18.51 -7.61 -3.45
C LEU A 279 18.11 -9.09 -3.33
N LEU A 280 17.29 -9.43 -2.34
CA LEU A 280 16.81 -10.79 -2.10
C LEU A 280 15.29 -10.80 -2.20
N THR A 281 14.72 -11.80 -2.85
CA THR A 281 13.27 -11.91 -2.97
C THR A 281 12.64 -12.09 -1.58
N GLY A 282 11.72 -11.18 -1.23
CA GLY A 282 11.14 -11.14 0.11
C GLY A 282 12.07 -10.60 1.21
N GLY A 283 13.17 -9.94 0.86
CA GLY A 283 14.09 -9.43 1.86
C GLY A 283 13.45 -8.39 2.79
N HIS A 284 13.68 -8.58 4.09
CA HIS A 284 13.28 -7.66 5.15
C HIS A 284 14.48 -7.06 5.86
N THR A 285 14.29 -5.93 6.54
CA THR A 285 15.33 -5.39 7.42
C THR A 285 15.33 -6.10 8.76
N ALA A 286 16.49 -6.27 9.39
CA ALA A 286 16.59 -6.85 10.74
C ALA A 286 15.74 -6.08 11.77
N HIS A 287 15.61 -4.76 11.60
CA HIS A 287 14.77 -3.92 12.43
C HIS A 287 13.28 -4.27 12.31
N SER A 288 12.79 -4.51 11.09
CA SER A 288 11.40 -4.91 10.86
C SER A 288 11.13 -6.36 11.29
N THR A 289 12.01 -7.29 10.95
CA THR A 289 11.81 -8.73 11.22
C THR A 289 11.88 -9.05 12.71
N PHE A 290 12.88 -8.53 13.42
CA PHE A 290 13.09 -8.83 14.83
C PHE A 290 12.55 -7.75 15.78
N ARG A 291 11.79 -6.77 15.24
CA ARG A 291 11.24 -5.63 16.00
C ARG A 291 12.29 -4.91 16.85
N ILE A 292 13.50 -4.73 16.32
CA ILE A 292 14.62 -4.11 17.03
C ILE A 292 14.28 -2.62 17.26
N PRO A 293 14.22 -2.14 18.52
CA PRO A 293 13.82 -0.78 18.81
C PRO A 293 14.84 0.25 18.28
N LEU A 294 14.35 1.21 17.49
CA LEU A 294 15.16 2.33 17.00
C LEU A 294 15.41 3.33 18.13
N LYS A 295 16.67 3.44 18.57
CA LYS A 295 17.08 4.53 19.47
C LYS A 295 17.21 5.84 18.66
N LEU A 296 16.12 6.58 18.55
CA LEU A 296 16.14 7.92 17.98
C LEU A 296 16.66 8.90 19.04
N ASN A 297 17.91 9.35 18.92
CA ASN A 297 18.42 10.48 19.68
C ASN A 297 17.80 11.76 19.12
N ILE A 298 16.56 12.05 19.51
CA ILE A 298 15.88 13.31 19.19
C ILE A 298 16.34 14.33 20.26
N PRO A 299 17.11 15.38 19.90
CA PRO A 299 17.34 16.48 20.84
C PRO A 299 16.00 17.14 21.19
N PRO A 300 15.78 17.54 22.45
CA PRO A 300 14.47 18.02 22.89
C PRO A 300 14.02 19.22 22.07
N VAL A 301 12.89 19.07 21.39
CA VAL A 301 12.21 20.14 20.66
C VAL A 301 11.69 21.15 21.69
N ALA A 302 12.14 22.41 21.58
CA ALA A 302 11.68 23.50 22.42
C ALA A 302 10.16 23.69 22.26
N SER A 303 9.42 23.54 23.37
CA SER A 303 7.97 23.72 23.40
C SER A 303 7.59 25.19 23.13
N PRO A 304 6.63 25.48 22.24
CA PRO A 304 6.12 26.84 22.04
C PRO A 304 5.08 27.16 23.12
N ASN A 305 5.54 27.41 24.35
CA ASN A 305 4.67 27.94 25.41
C ASN A 305 5.38 29.06 26.15
N ARG A 306 5.27 30.27 25.61
CA ARG A 306 5.32 31.49 26.42
C ARG A 306 4.50 32.60 25.75
N ALA A 307 3.19 32.55 25.98
CA ALA A 307 2.37 33.74 25.95
C ALA A 307 2.96 34.76 26.94
N ARG A 308 3.64 35.79 26.43
CA ARG A 308 3.95 36.98 27.22
C ARG A 308 2.72 37.89 27.16
N ARG A 309 1.93 37.87 28.23
CA ARG A 309 1.30 39.08 28.74
C ARG A 309 2.41 40.06 29.10
N LEU A 310 2.40 41.26 28.55
CA LEU A 310 2.80 42.49 29.26
C LEU A 310 2.01 43.66 28.66
N SER A 311 1.29 44.33 29.57
CA SER A 311 0.81 45.73 29.58
C SER A 311 0.96 46.58 28.33
#